data_AF-A0A9P8D5A8-F1
#
_entry.id   AF-A0A9P8D5A8-F1
#
_cell.length_a   1.000
_cell.length_b   1.000
_cell.length_c   1.000
_cell.angle_alpha   90.00
_cell.angle_beta   90.00
_cell.angle_gamma   90.00
#
_symmetry.space_group_name_H-M   'P 1'
#
loop_
_entity.id
_entity.type
_entity.pdbx_description
1 polymer ?
#
loop_
_entity_poly.entity_id
_entity_poly.type
_entity_poly.pdbx_seq_one_letter_code
_entity_poly.pdbx_strand_id
1 'polypeptide(L)'
;MIDDLENTFVQEDSIGLPMSEENPYGNAWKVHKTYVEKSCALDFDPQKARVFKIVNEKKLNPISKNPVGYKVVAPPAQLLMADPASLVRKRARFAEHHMWVTRYKDEDLWTGAKWTNQSMIERDGVADYAARNDNVRGEDLVAWVTYGLTHNPRVEDYPVMPAEAITVALKPADFFDRNPALDVPPSTQAVNKSVLVPANGVSNGNEQEVCCR
;
A
#
# COMPACT_ATOMS: atom_id res chain seq x y z
N MET A 1 -8.79 11.08 -4.67
CA MET A 1 -8.58 12.39 -5.32
C MET A 1 -7.15 12.85 -5.12
N ILE A 2 -6.27 12.49 -6.05
CA ILE A 2 -4.90 12.98 -6.10
C ILE A 2 -4.89 14.23 -6.98
N ASP A 3 -4.86 15.40 -6.36
CA ASP A 3 -4.78 16.71 -7.03
C ASP A 3 -5.90 17.01 -8.08
N ASP A 4 -6.93 16.17 -8.15
CA ASP A 4 -8.27 16.33 -8.74
C ASP A 4 -9.04 14.98 -8.59
N LEU A 5 -10.25 14.89 -9.15
CA LEU A 5 -11.03 13.66 -9.33
C LEU A 5 -10.49 12.76 -10.46
N GLU A 6 -9.97 13.35 -11.53
CA GLU A 6 -9.48 12.59 -12.69
C GLU A 6 -8.12 11.95 -12.39
N ASN A 7 -8.15 10.68 -12.01
CA ASN A 7 -6.98 9.93 -11.62
C ASN A 7 -6.82 8.67 -12.48
N THR A 8 -5.60 8.14 -12.48
CA THR A 8 -5.27 6.90 -13.18
C THR A 8 -4.52 5.98 -12.24
N PHE A 9 -4.90 4.70 -12.27
CA PHE A 9 -4.16 3.66 -11.56
C PHE A 9 -3.05 3.11 -12.45
N VAL A 10 -1.83 3.03 -11.91
CA VAL A 10 -0.63 2.63 -12.65
C VAL A 10 0.08 1.51 -11.90
N GLN A 11 0.39 0.45 -12.61
CA GLN A 11 1.29 -0.61 -12.16
C GLN A 11 2.71 -0.30 -12.64
N GLU A 12 3.69 -0.38 -11.75
CA GLU A 12 5.11 -0.24 -12.07
C GLU A 12 5.85 -1.54 -11.70
N ASP A 13 6.50 -2.13 -12.70
CA ASP A 13 7.35 -3.31 -12.56
C ASP A 13 8.81 -2.95 -12.81
N SER A 14 9.72 -3.42 -11.95
CA SER A 14 11.17 -3.32 -12.14
C SER A 14 11.66 -4.55 -12.90
N ILE A 15 12.16 -4.35 -14.12
CA ILE A 15 12.53 -5.42 -15.04
C ILE A 15 14.01 -5.30 -15.41
N GLY A 16 14.79 -6.34 -15.11
CA GLY A 16 16.18 -6.46 -15.54
C GLY A 16 16.28 -6.54 -17.07
N LEU A 17 17.31 -5.91 -17.64
CA LEU A 17 17.59 -5.97 -19.07
C LEU A 17 18.59 -7.09 -19.37
N PRO A 18 18.41 -7.85 -20.46
CA PRO A 18 19.40 -8.83 -20.88
C PRO A 18 20.72 -8.15 -21.23
N MET A 19 21.82 -8.93 -21.24
CA MET A 19 23.08 -8.44 -21.79
C MET A 19 22.92 -8.13 -23.27
N SER A 20 23.46 -7.00 -23.70
CA SER A 20 23.47 -6.52 -25.08
C SER A 20 24.65 -5.59 -25.30
N GLU A 21 24.85 -5.07 -26.52
CA GLU A 21 25.84 -4.01 -26.76
C GLU A 21 25.58 -2.75 -25.91
N GLU A 22 24.30 -2.43 -25.66
CA GLU A 22 23.86 -1.30 -24.83
C GLU A 22 23.91 -1.60 -23.32
N ASN A 23 23.93 -2.88 -22.93
CA ASN A 23 24.03 -3.35 -21.55
C ASN A 23 25.09 -4.46 -21.43
N PRO A 24 26.37 -4.15 -21.70
CA PRO A 24 27.41 -5.17 -21.87
C PRO A 24 27.74 -5.92 -20.58
N TYR A 25 27.40 -5.36 -19.43
CA TYR A 25 27.66 -5.96 -18.12
C TYR A 25 26.41 -6.50 -17.43
N GLY A 26 25.24 -6.45 -18.07
CA GLY A 26 24.02 -7.06 -17.55
C GLY A 26 23.47 -6.43 -16.26
N ASN A 27 23.94 -5.25 -15.87
CA ASN A 27 23.57 -4.60 -14.60
C ASN A 27 22.41 -3.60 -14.75
N ALA A 28 21.93 -3.37 -15.98
CA ALA A 28 20.82 -2.45 -16.22
C ALA A 28 19.45 -3.08 -15.92
N TRP A 29 18.53 -2.25 -15.47
CA TRP A 29 17.12 -2.55 -15.32
C TRP A 29 16.31 -1.31 -15.67
N LYS A 30 15.01 -1.48 -15.94
CA LYS A 30 14.09 -0.37 -16.22
C LYS A 30 12.79 -0.52 -15.44
N VAL A 31 12.13 0.60 -15.20
CA VAL A 31 10.75 0.63 -14.73
C VAL A 31 9.82 0.51 -15.94
N HIS A 32 8.96 -0.49 -15.95
CA HIS A 32 7.89 -0.63 -16.91
C HIS A 32 6.57 -0.20 -16.27
N LYS A 33 5.94 0.83 -16.85
CA LYS A 33 4.66 1.39 -16.40
C LYS A 33 3.52 0.82 -17.24
N THR A 34 2.52 0.25 -16.59
CA THR A 34 1.27 -0.21 -17.20
C THR A 34 0.13 0.64 -16.64
N TYR A 35 -0.53 1.40 -17.51
CA TYR A 35 -1.70 2.20 -17.16
C TYR A 35 -2.94 1.31 -17.19
N VAL A 36 -3.75 1.38 -16.13
CA VAL A 36 -4.97 0.58 -16.01
C VAL A 36 -6.10 1.33 -16.70
N GLU A 37 -6.53 0.81 -17.84
CA GLU A 37 -7.57 1.43 -18.67
C GLU A 37 -8.99 1.10 -18.18
N LYS A 38 -9.15 -0.12 -17.68
CA LYS A 38 -10.44 -0.72 -17.33
C LYS A 38 -10.48 -1.21 -15.90
N SER A 39 -11.66 -1.24 -15.31
CA SER A 39 -11.88 -1.84 -14.00
C SER A 39 -11.38 -3.29 -13.98
N CYS A 40 -10.57 -3.65 -13.00
CA CYS A 40 -9.89 -4.93 -12.97
C CYS A 40 -9.39 -5.28 -11.56
N ALA A 41 -8.80 -6.48 -11.45
CA ALA A 41 -8.06 -6.92 -10.29
C ALA A 41 -6.57 -7.07 -10.65
N LEU A 42 -5.69 -6.78 -9.70
CA LEU A 42 -4.24 -6.81 -9.87
C LEU A 42 -3.58 -7.38 -8.62
N ASP A 43 -2.42 -8.02 -8.82
CA ASP A 43 -1.68 -8.66 -7.75
C ASP A 43 -0.27 -8.10 -7.62
N PHE A 44 0.18 -7.94 -6.37
CA PHE A 44 1.57 -7.66 -6.08
C PHE A 44 2.45 -8.82 -6.58
N ASP A 45 3.62 -8.47 -7.10
CA ASP A 45 4.62 -9.42 -7.57
C ASP A 45 5.97 -9.04 -6.95
N PRO A 46 6.39 -9.73 -5.87
CA PRO A 46 7.65 -9.45 -5.20
C PRO A 46 8.88 -9.65 -6.11
N GLN A 47 8.79 -10.53 -7.12
CA GLN A 47 9.91 -10.82 -8.03
C GLN A 47 10.19 -9.64 -8.97
N LYS A 48 9.18 -8.83 -9.26
CA LYS A 48 9.30 -7.61 -10.09
C LYS A 48 9.35 -6.33 -9.27
N ALA A 49 9.39 -6.45 -7.94
CA ALA A 49 9.18 -5.33 -7.03
C ALA A 49 7.96 -4.49 -7.43
N ARG A 50 6.87 -5.15 -7.83
CA ARG A 50 5.69 -4.49 -8.39
C ARG A 50 5.08 -3.54 -7.38
N VAL A 51 4.78 -2.34 -7.84
CA VAL A 51 4.13 -1.31 -7.04
C VAL A 51 2.96 -0.71 -7.77
N PHE A 52 2.00 -0.20 -7.02
CA PHE A 52 0.83 0.47 -7.56
C PHE A 52 0.83 1.94 -7.16
N LYS A 53 0.45 2.79 -8.11
CA LYS A 53 0.33 4.23 -7.92
C LYS A 53 -1.03 4.71 -8.40
N ILE A 54 -1.57 5.71 -7.72
CA ILE A 54 -2.69 6.53 -8.16
C ILE A 54 -2.10 7.86 -8.57
N VAL A 55 -2.25 8.25 -9.83
CA VAL A 55 -1.60 9.44 -10.40
C VAL A 55 -2.60 10.35 -11.07
N ASN A 56 -2.26 11.63 -11.18
CA ASN A 56 -2.96 12.60 -12.01
C ASN A 56 -2.12 12.88 -13.27
N GLU A 57 -2.53 12.33 -14.40
CA GLU A 57 -1.79 12.46 -15.67
C GLU A 57 -1.78 13.90 -16.22
N LYS A 58 -2.74 14.74 -15.82
CA LYS A 58 -2.82 16.15 -16.26
C LYS A 58 -1.81 17.05 -15.57
N LYS A 59 -1.24 16.61 -14.45
CA LYS A 59 -0.29 17.39 -13.64
C LYS A 59 1.02 16.65 -13.53
N LEU A 60 2.05 17.22 -14.16
CA LEU A 60 3.39 16.65 -14.16
C LEU A 60 4.25 17.36 -13.12
N ASN A 61 5.05 16.58 -12.40
CA ASN A 61 6.09 17.11 -11.55
C ASN A 61 7.11 17.88 -12.40
N PRO A 62 7.49 19.12 -12.01
CA PRO A 62 8.39 19.94 -12.81
C PRO A 62 9.82 19.36 -12.91
N ILE A 63 10.24 18.52 -11.96
CA ILE A 63 11.59 17.94 -11.90
C ILE A 63 11.63 16.60 -12.65
N SER A 64 10.85 15.61 -12.19
CA SER A 64 10.92 14.26 -12.75
C SER A 64 10.16 14.09 -14.06
N LYS A 65 9.28 15.05 -14.41
CA LYS A 65 8.33 14.98 -15.54
C LYS A 65 7.36 13.80 -15.46
N ASN A 66 7.31 13.10 -14.33
CA ASN A 66 6.30 12.09 -14.06
C ASN A 66 4.99 12.74 -13.62
N PRO A 67 3.83 12.11 -13.87
CA PRO A 67 2.57 12.47 -13.22
C PRO A 67 2.69 12.51 -11.70
N VAL A 68 2.10 13.54 -11.07
CA VAL A 68 2.03 13.62 -9.61
C VAL A 68 1.15 12.48 -9.07
N GLY A 69 1.54 11.87 -7.96
CA GLY A 69 0.89 10.65 -7.52
C GLY A 69 1.09 10.27 -6.07
N TYR A 70 0.37 9.24 -5.64
CA TYR A 70 0.63 8.51 -4.42
C TYR A 70 0.81 7.03 -4.73
N LYS A 71 1.80 6.41 -4.10
CA LYS A 71 2.10 4.99 -4.15
C LYS A 71 1.38 4.26 -3.02
N VAL A 72 0.71 3.17 -3.36
CA VAL A 72 0.17 2.20 -2.39
C VAL A 72 1.32 1.33 -1.88
N VAL A 73 1.54 1.36 -0.58
CA VAL A 73 2.55 0.55 0.12
C VAL A 73 1.82 -0.39 1.05
N ALA A 74 1.61 -1.62 0.60
CA ALA A 74 1.11 -2.73 1.40
C ALA A 74 2.07 -3.91 1.26
N PRO A 75 2.26 -4.72 2.30
CA PRO A 75 2.99 -5.97 2.16
C PRO A 75 2.19 -6.92 1.24
N PRO A 76 2.86 -7.66 0.34
CA PRO A 76 2.21 -8.75 -0.39
C PRO A 76 1.74 -9.79 0.64
N ALA A 77 0.42 -9.99 0.72
CA ALA A 77 -0.21 -10.89 1.68
C ALA A 77 -0.57 -12.21 0.99
N GLN A 78 -0.59 -13.31 1.75
CA GLN A 78 -1.16 -14.55 1.24
C GLN A 78 -2.67 -14.33 1.00
N LEU A 79 -3.09 -14.48 -0.25
CA LEU A 79 -4.49 -14.37 -0.65
C LEU A 79 -5.30 -15.56 -0.13
N LEU A 80 -6.63 -15.48 -0.27
CA LEU A 80 -7.55 -16.47 0.26
C LEU A 80 -7.19 -17.89 -0.22
N MET A 81 -6.80 -18.75 0.73
CA MET A 81 -6.40 -20.14 0.47
C MET A 81 -7.59 -21.10 0.34
N ALA A 82 -8.81 -20.64 0.65
CA ALA A 82 -9.99 -21.49 0.58
C ALA A 82 -10.20 -22.03 -0.84
N ASP A 83 -10.63 -23.29 -0.93
CA ASP A 83 -10.87 -23.96 -2.21
C ASP A 83 -11.85 -23.15 -3.09
N PRO A 84 -11.62 -23.05 -4.43
CA PRO A 84 -12.53 -22.35 -5.35
C PRO A 84 -14.01 -22.77 -5.25
N ALA A 85 -14.29 -24.03 -4.93
CA ALA A 85 -15.65 -24.54 -4.78
C ALA A 85 -16.26 -24.24 -3.40
N SER A 86 -15.46 -23.81 -2.42
CA SER A 86 -15.88 -23.58 -1.04
C SER A 86 -16.86 -22.41 -0.90
N LEU A 87 -17.74 -22.51 0.10
CA LEU A 87 -18.65 -21.42 0.47
C LEU A 87 -17.90 -20.16 0.90
N VAL A 88 -16.77 -20.32 1.60
CA VAL A 88 -15.94 -19.21 2.06
C VAL A 88 -15.47 -18.37 0.87
N ARG A 89 -14.91 -19.03 -0.15
CA ARG A 89 -14.40 -18.34 -1.34
C ARG A 89 -15.51 -17.68 -2.15
N LYS A 90 -16.65 -18.35 -2.32
CA LYS A 90 -17.82 -17.78 -3.00
C LYS A 90 -18.34 -16.50 -2.35
N ARG A 91 -18.11 -16.30 -1.04
CA ARG A 91 -18.61 -15.14 -0.26
C ARG A 91 -17.57 -14.04 -0.03
N ALA A 92 -16.31 -14.27 -0.36
CA ALA A 92 -15.21 -13.37 -0.06
C ALA A 92 -14.28 -13.22 -1.27
N ARG A 93 -14.87 -12.91 -2.44
CA ARG A 93 -14.14 -12.78 -3.70
C ARG A 93 -13.17 -11.59 -3.65
N PHE A 94 -13.45 -10.56 -2.85
CA PHE A 94 -12.52 -9.45 -2.60
C PHE A 94 -11.12 -9.92 -2.13
N ALA A 95 -11.03 -11.08 -1.47
CA ALA A 95 -9.78 -11.63 -0.96
C ALA A 95 -9.00 -12.49 -1.99
N GLU A 96 -9.48 -12.56 -3.23
CA GLU A 96 -8.85 -13.33 -4.33
C GLU A 96 -7.73 -12.57 -5.04
N HIS A 97 -7.63 -11.25 -4.85
CA HIS A 97 -6.60 -10.40 -5.43
C HIS A 97 -6.17 -9.32 -4.44
N HIS A 98 -4.93 -8.84 -4.58
CA HIS A 98 -4.37 -7.81 -3.70
C HIS A 98 -4.96 -6.42 -3.92
N MET A 99 -5.26 -6.09 -5.17
CA MET A 99 -5.79 -4.80 -5.56
C MET A 99 -7.00 -4.99 -6.46
N TRP A 100 -7.98 -4.13 -6.28
CA TRP A 100 -9.07 -3.95 -7.23
C TRP A 100 -9.14 -2.48 -7.63
N VAL A 101 -9.48 -2.23 -8.88
CA VAL A 101 -9.67 -0.88 -9.42
C VAL A 101 -11.05 -0.83 -10.05
N THR A 102 -11.88 0.11 -9.62
CA THR A 102 -13.24 0.28 -10.11
C THR A 102 -13.49 1.75 -10.44
N ARG A 103 -14.47 2.02 -11.31
CA ARG A 103 -14.99 3.39 -11.46
C ARG A 103 -15.85 3.72 -10.26
N TYR A 104 -15.77 4.94 -9.76
CA TYR A 104 -16.62 5.41 -8.68
C TYR A 104 -18.11 5.38 -9.08
N LYS A 105 -18.96 4.88 -8.18
CA LYS A 105 -20.43 5.01 -8.19
C LYS A 105 -20.91 5.08 -6.74
N ASP A 106 -21.91 5.92 -6.47
CA ASP A 106 -22.31 6.29 -5.10
C ASP A 106 -22.58 5.12 -4.14
N GLU A 107 -23.20 4.04 -4.62
CA GLU A 107 -23.60 2.90 -3.79
C GLU A 107 -22.61 1.72 -3.81
N ASP A 108 -21.50 1.82 -4.57
CA ASP A 108 -20.45 0.80 -4.60
C ASP A 108 -19.55 0.94 -3.36
N LEU A 109 -20.06 0.58 -2.18
CA LEU A 109 -19.37 0.82 -0.90
C LEU A 109 -18.76 -0.44 -0.26
N TRP A 110 -19.33 -1.61 -0.55
CA TRP A 110 -19.00 -2.87 0.14
C TRP A 110 -18.16 -3.79 -0.73
N THR A 111 -17.02 -4.26 -0.22
CA THR A 111 -16.15 -5.20 -0.95
C THR A 111 -16.76 -6.59 -1.11
N GLY A 112 -17.48 -7.08 -0.10
CA GLY A 112 -18.04 -8.44 -0.04
C GLY A 112 -19.57 -8.53 -0.09
N ALA A 113 -20.26 -7.50 -0.61
CA ALA A 113 -21.71 -7.27 -0.60
C ALA A 113 -22.25 -6.46 0.60
N LYS A 114 -23.37 -5.76 0.38
CA LYS A 114 -24.15 -5.04 1.41
C LYS A 114 -24.72 -5.97 2.49
N TRP A 115 -25.18 -7.16 2.10
CA TRP A 115 -25.85 -8.13 2.98
C TRP A 115 -25.06 -9.43 3.05
N THR A 116 -24.14 -9.53 4.01
CA THR A 116 -23.18 -10.64 4.08
C THR A 116 -23.61 -11.79 4.99
N ASN A 117 -24.39 -11.52 6.03
CA ASN A 117 -24.80 -12.56 6.97
C ASN A 117 -25.66 -13.63 6.27
N GLN A 118 -25.30 -14.90 6.47
CA GLN A 118 -25.94 -16.06 5.82
C GLN A 118 -25.96 -16.02 4.27
N SER A 119 -25.15 -15.16 3.63
CA SER A 119 -25.03 -15.18 2.17
C SER A 119 -24.48 -16.51 1.70
N MET A 120 -24.94 -17.00 0.55
CA MET A 120 -24.41 -18.23 -0.06
C MET A 120 -23.38 -17.93 -1.15
N ILE A 121 -23.34 -16.69 -1.61
CA ILE A 121 -22.46 -16.16 -2.64
C ILE A 121 -22.36 -14.65 -2.47
N GLU A 122 -21.20 -14.08 -2.78
CA GLU A 122 -21.01 -12.63 -2.90
C GLU A 122 -21.81 -12.11 -4.11
N ARG A 123 -22.55 -11.03 -3.91
CA ARG A 123 -23.27 -10.30 -4.97
C ARG A 123 -23.15 -8.83 -4.69
N ASP A 124 -22.92 -8.04 -5.73
CA ASP A 124 -22.76 -6.59 -5.59
C ASP A 124 -21.61 -6.25 -4.63
N GLY A 125 -20.48 -6.91 -4.86
CA GLY A 125 -19.19 -6.67 -4.20
C GLY A 125 -18.14 -6.20 -5.19
N VAL A 126 -16.91 -6.00 -4.72
CA VAL A 126 -15.81 -5.45 -5.52
C VAL A 126 -15.50 -6.31 -6.76
N ALA A 127 -15.69 -7.62 -6.66
CA ALA A 127 -15.48 -8.52 -7.79
C ALA A 127 -16.53 -8.28 -8.90
N ASP A 128 -17.76 -7.94 -8.53
CA ASP A 128 -18.80 -7.59 -9.48
C ASP A 128 -18.60 -6.16 -10.02
N TYR A 129 -18.14 -5.22 -9.19
CA TYR A 129 -17.80 -3.87 -9.60
C TYR A 129 -16.67 -3.87 -10.64
N ALA A 130 -15.61 -4.63 -10.40
CA ALA A 130 -14.48 -4.77 -11.30
C ALA A 130 -14.87 -5.48 -12.61
N ALA A 131 -15.81 -6.43 -12.56
CA ALA A 131 -16.31 -7.15 -13.73
C ALA A 131 -17.14 -6.27 -14.69
N ARG A 132 -17.52 -5.05 -14.30
CA ARG A 132 -18.29 -4.13 -15.17
C ARG A 132 -17.51 -3.64 -16.39
N ASN A 133 -16.18 -3.80 -16.39
CA ASN A 133 -15.30 -3.35 -17.47
C ASN A 133 -15.45 -1.85 -17.79
N ASP A 134 -15.68 -1.06 -16.75
CA ASP A 134 -15.82 0.39 -16.82
C ASP A 134 -14.46 1.03 -17.14
N ASN A 135 -14.45 2.18 -17.82
CA ASN A 135 -13.22 2.96 -17.99
C ASN A 135 -12.80 3.53 -16.62
N VAL A 136 -11.49 3.46 -16.31
CA VAL A 136 -10.94 3.96 -15.04
C VAL A 136 -9.71 4.86 -15.21
N ARG A 137 -9.15 4.98 -16.42
CA ARG A 137 -8.02 5.89 -16.69
C ARG A 137 -8.52 7.32 -16.85
N GLY A 138 -7.94 8.25 -16.10
CA GLY A 138 -8.32 9.67 -16.14
C GLY A 138 -9.75 9.92 -15.65
N GLU A 139 -10.28 9.03 -14.82
CA GLU A 139 -11.66 9.06 -14.33
C GLU A 139 -11.67 9.09 -12.80
N ASP A 140 -12.84 9.30 -12.21
CA ASP A 140 -13.03 9.07 -10.79
C ASP A 140 -13.02 7.56 -10.51
N LEU A 141 -11.95 7.10 -9.87
CA LEU A 141 -11.69 5.70 -9.60
C LEU A 141 -11.62 5.42 -8.09
N VAL A 142 -11.93 4.17 -7.73
CA VAL A 142 -11.75 3.63 -6.39
C VAL A 142 -10.72 2.50 -6.47
N ALA A 143 -9.68 2.61 -5.63
CA ALA A 143 -8.68 1.55 -5.45
C ALA A 143 -8.96 0.82 -4.13
N TRP A 144 -9.16 -0.49 -4.21
CA TRP A 144 -9.45 -1.34 -3.07
C TRP A 144 -8.21 -2.19 -2.76
N VAL A 145 -7.72 -2.11 -1.53
CA VAL A 145 -6.51 -2.83 -1.10
C VAL A 145 -6.91 -4.00 -0.22
N THR A 146 -6.56 -5.22 -0.64
CA THR A 146 -6.64 -6.42 0.19
C THR A 146 -5.30 -6.64 0.87
N TYR A 147 -5.31 -6.67 2.20
CA TYR A 147 -4.17 -6.98 3.03
C TYR A 147 -4.64 -7.81 4.22
N GLY A 148 -3.75 -8.65 4.76
CA GLY A 148 -4.09 -9.55 5.85
C GLY A 148 -2.90 -10.34 6.35
N LEU A 149 -3.14 -11.15 7.38
CA LEU A 149 -2.18 -12.04 8.00
C LEU A 149 -2.67 -13.48 7.84
N THR A 150 -1.78 -14.39 7.43
CA THR A 150 -2.02 -15.81 7.61
C THR A 150 -1.53 -16.17 9.01
N HIS A 151 -2.47 -16.27 9.96
CA HIS A 151 -2.14 -16.53 11.34
C HIS A 151 -1.95 -18.04 11.57
N ASN A 152 -0.70 -18.45 11.73
CA ASN A 152 -0.31 -19.76 12.25
C ASN A 152 -0.06 -19.61 13.75
N PRO A 153 -0.99 -20.03 14.63
CA PRO A 153 -0.87 -19.74 16.06
C PRO A 153 0.39 -20.36 16.68
N ARG A 154 0.94 -19.65 17.67
CA ARG A 154 2.09 -20.11 18.48
C ARG A 154 1.73 -20.13 19.96
N VAL A 155 2.57 -20.77 20.77
CA VAL A 155 2.34 -20.92 22.22
C VAL A 155 2.22 -19.57 22.90
N GLU A 156 3.01 -18.59 22.47
CA GLU A 156 3.02 -17.23 22.98
C GLU A 156 1.70 -16.46 22.72
N ASP A 157 0.83 -16.96 21.84
CA ASP A 157 -0.46 -16.33 21.57
C ASP A 157 -1.50 -16.64 22.67
N TYR A 158 -1.18 -17.54 23.62
CA TYR A 158 -2.06 -18.00 24.68
C TYR A 158 -1.56 -17.59 26.08
N PRO A 159 -2.44 -17.24 27.04
CA PRO A 159 -3.91 -17.14 26.96
C PRO A 159 -4.41 -15.84 26.32
N VAL A 160 -3.49 -14.89 26.11
CA VAL A 160 -3.78 -13.59 25.51
C VAL A 160 -2.66 -13.29 24.52
N MET A 161 -3.04 -13.15 23.26
CA MET A 161 -2.10 -12.92 22.17
C MET A 161 -1.48 -11.52 22.25
N PRO A 162 -0.14 -11.39 22.19
CA PRO A 162 0.50 -10.10 21.98
C PRO A 162 0.08 -9.47 20.65
N ALA A 163 0.03 -8.13 20.59
CA ALA A 163 -0.36 -7.44 19.36
C ALA A 163 0.57 -7.79 18.19
N GLU A 164 -0.03 -8.23 17.07
CA GLU A 164 0.62 -8.35 15.76
C GLU A 164 0.11 -7.21 14.86
N ALA A 165 1.02 -6.54 14.14
CA ALA A 165 0.70 -5.33 13.39
C ALA A 165 0.96 -5.50 11.90
N ILE A 166 -0.02 -5.11 11.09
CA ILE A 166 0.12 -4.89 9.64
C ILE A 166 -0.03 -3.40 9.35
N THR A 167 0.81 -2.88 8.45
CA THR A 167 0.78 -1.46 8.07
C THR A 167 0.57 -1.33 6.57
N VAL A 168 -0.37 -0.48 6.20
CA VAL A 168 -0.56 0.01 4.84
C VAL A 168 -0.35 1.51 4.84
N ALA A 169 0.36 2.02 3.85
CA ALA A 169 0.64 3.44 3.72
C ALA A 169 0.40 3.92 2.29
N LEU A 170 -0.05 5.16 2.17
CA LEU A 170 -0.01 5.93 0.93
C LEU A 170 1.18 6.87 1.02
N LYS A 171 2.15 6.74 0.12
CA LYS A 171 3.34 7.60 0.10
C LYS A 171 3.30 8.52 -1.12
N PRO A 172 3.60 9.82 -1.00
CA PRO A 172 3.69 10.69 -2.16
C PRO A 172 4.78 10.18 -3.10
N ALA A 173 4.46 10.13 -4.39
CA ALA A 173 5.37 9.71 -5.46
C ALA A 173 5.32 10.79 -6.53
N ASP A 174 6.42 11.52 -6.69
CA ASP A 174 6.50 12.67 -7.59
C ASP A 174 5.46 13.78 -7.29
N PHE A 175 4.78 13.75 -6.13
CA PHE A 175 3.76 14.75 -5.77
C PHE A 175 4.36 16.11 -5.44
N PHE A 176 5.44 16.13 -4.67
CA PHE A 176 6.19 17.32 -4.31
C PHE A 176 7.41 17.49 -5.23
N ASP A 177 7.89 18.73 -5.39
CA ASP A 177 9.10 19.06 -6.16
C ASP A 177 10.40 18.72 -5.41
N ARG A 178 10.31 18.57 -4.08
CA ARG A 178 11.41 18.17 -3.16
C ARG A 178 10.83 17.55 -1.90
N ASN A 179 11.72 17.19 -0.96
CA ASN A 179 11.29 16.69 0.34
C ASN A 179 10.40 17.74 1.06
N PRO A 180 9.12 17.43 1.35
CA PRO A 180 8.18 18.38 1.95
C PRO A 180 8.45 18.65 3.44
N ALA A 181 9.39 17.94 4.07
CA ALA A 181 9.72 18.10 5.49
C ALA A 181 10.96 18.98 5.74
N LEU A 182 11.49 19.66 4.72
CA LEU A 182 12.70 20.48 4.86
C LEU A 182 12.49 21.76 5.68
N ASP A 183 11.25 22.18 5.88
CA ASP A 183 10.85 23.31 6.72
C ASP A 183 10.56 22.91 8.18
N VAL A 184 10.59 21.61 8.49
CA VAL A 184 10.45 21.11 9.86
C VAL A 184 11.75 21.40 10.62
N PRO A 185 11.70 22.14 11.76
CA PRO A 185 12.88 22.43 12.55
C PRO A 185 13.60 21.13 12.97
N PRO A 186 14.93 21.04 12.83
CA PRO A 186 15.67 19.88 13.30
C PRO A 186 15.55 19.77 14.82
N SER A 187 15.49 18.54 15.33
CA SER A 187 15.58 18.31 16.76
C SER A 187 16.93 18.80 17.29
N THR A 188 16.92 19.71 18.27
CA THR A 188 18.14 20.20 18.90
C THR A 188 18.19 19.79 20.38
N GLN A 189 19.41 19.61 20.90
CA GLN A 189 19.64 19.36 22.32
C GLN A 189 19.32 20.58 23.20
N ALA A 190 19.21 21.78 22.60
CA ALA A 190 18.80 22.99 23.32
C ALA A 190 17.39 22.86 23.93
N VAL A 191 16.51 22.08 23.28
CA VAL A 191 15.13 21.84 23.74
C VAL A 191 15.00 20.48 24.43
N ASN A 192 15.56 19.41 23.85
CA ASN A 192 15.37 18.04 24.35
C ASN A 192 16.20 17.68 25.60
N LYS A 193 17.29 18.42 25.89
CA LYS A 193 18.19 18.24 27.05
C LYS A 193 18.56 16.77 27.37
N SER A 194 18.53 15.86 26.40
CA SER A 194 18.80 14.45 26.65
C SER A 194 20.29 14.26 26.89
N VAL A 195 20.64 13.75 28.07
CA VAL A 195 22.02 13.45 28.46
C VAL A 195 22.29 11.95 28.38
N LEU A 196 23.53 11.59 28.06
CA LEU A 196 23.94 10.21 27.88
C LEU A 196 24.02 9.50 29.25
N VAL A 197 23.14 8.51 29.44
CA VAL A 197 23.29 7.31 30.30
C VAL A 197 24.72 6.86 30.68
N PRO A 198 25.41 7.24 31.77
CA PRO A 198 26.74 6.70 32.04
C PRO A 198 26.68 5.18 32.25
N ALA A 199 27.52 4.42 31.54
CA ALA A 199 27.50 2.95 31.51
C ALA A 199 27.79 2.27 32.86
N ASN A 200 28.38 3.00 33.81
CA ASN A 200 28.60 2.54 35.18
C ASN A 200 27.50 3.14 36.06
N GLY A 201 26.39 2.42 36.20
CA GLY A 201 25.19 2.84 36.94
C GLY A 201 25.41 3.02 38.45
N VAL A 202 26.16 4.05 38.85
CA VAL A 202 26.18 4.57 40.21
C VAL A 202 26.28 6.10 40.16
N SER A 203 25.15 6.78 40.08
CA SER A 203 25.06 8.13 40.63
C SER A 203 24.86 7.98 42.14
N ASN A 204 25.96 8.08 42.89
CA ASN A 204 25.87 8.43 44.31
C ASN A 204 25.10 9.76 44.39
N GLY A 205 24.01 9.75 45.15
CA GLY A 205 23.05 10.83 45.18
C GLY A 205 23.69 12.19 45.43
N ASN A 206 23.32 13.16 44.59
CA ASN A 206 22.81 14.42 45.10
C ASN A 206 21.45 14.64 44.44
N GLU A 207 20.44 14.80 45.28
CA GLU A 207 19.05 15.05 44.92
C GLU A 207 18.95 16.32 44.09
N GLN A 208 18.76 16.17 42.78
CA GLN A 208 18.10 17.20 41.97
C GLN A 208 17.48 16.54 40.73
N GLU A 209 16.15 16.43 40.81
CA GLU A 209 15.16 16.24 39.75
C GLU A 209 15.54 15.34 38.56
N VAL A 210 15.11 14.07 38.63
CA VAL A 210 15.05 13.19 37.45
C VAL A 210 13.58 13.12 37.00
N CYS A 211 13.32 13.57 35.77
CA CYS A 211 11.97 13.85 35.26
C CYS A 211 11.18 12.62 34.76
N CYS A 212 11.70 11.40 34.85
CA CYS A 212 10.98 10.21 34.37
C CYS A 212 11.25 9.01 35.29
N ARG A 213 10.20 8.57 36.00
CA ARG A 213 10.07 7.20 36.53
C ARG A 213 9.14 6.42 35.62
#